data_AF-A0A925PD09-F1
#
_entry.id   AF-A0A925PD09-F1
#
_cell.length_a   1.000
_cell.length_b   1.000
_cell.length_c   1.000
_cell.angle_alpha   90.00
_cell.angle_beta   90.00
_cell.angle_gamma   90.00
#
_symmetry.space_group_name_H-M   'P 1'
#
loop_
_entity.id
_entity.type
_entity.pdbx_description
1 polymer ?
#
loop_
_entity_poly.entity_id
_entity_poly.type
_entity_poly.pdbx_seq_one_letter_code
_entity_poly.pdbx_strand_id
1 'polypeptide(L)'
;FGRGRYDIWTMQSDYHNVPQINGVAQVKGRAFQAKGSKFDATDGVVSFSTDIAKAYPPEAKVASWRRGYTLERGKRFVVEDRFELTANQGKTAVHFMTSLPAEVVRPGVIALKGEGFVLHLAYDPGLLSARIEEREIDDPKLARNVGPKVSRLVLAPAARDLTGTFRFEVTLAK
;
A
#
# COMPACT_ATOMS: atom_id res chain seq x y z
N PHE A 1 -6.95 10.22 24.41
CA PHE A 1 -7.01 9.01 23.56
C PHE A 1 -7.77 7.91 24.29
N GLY A 2 -8.86 7.38 23.72
CA GLY A 2 -9.73 6.38 24.37
C GLY A 2 -9.47 4.93 23.95
N ARG A 3 -10.14 3.98 24.62
CA ARG A 3 -9.99 2.52 24.44
C ARG A 3 -10.38 2.04 23.03
N GLY A 4 -11.39 2.64 22.40
CA GLY A 4 -11.88 2.28 21.07
C GLY A 4 -11.16 2.92 19.88
N ARG A 5 -10.01 3.59 20.10
CA ARG A 5 -9.33 4.33 19.01
C ARG A 5 -8.90 3.44 17.83
N TYR A 6 -8.70 2.15 18.06
CA TYR A 6 -8.29 1.19 17.02
C TYR A 6 -9.47 0.55 16.28
N ASP A 7 -10.70 0.84 16.72
CA ASP A 7 -11.91 0.50 15.99
C ASP A 7 -12.21 1.55 14.90
N ILE A 8 -11.53 2.70 14.97
CA ILE A 8 -11.58 3.75 13.95
C ILE A 8 -10.76 3.29 12.74
N TRP A 9 -11.38 3.25 11.56
CA TRP A 9 -10.77 2.77 10.33
C TRP A 9 -9.45 3.49 9.98
N THR A 10 -9.34 4.80 10.28
CA THR A 10 -8.13 5.60 10.06
C THR A 10 -6.96 5.23 10.98
N MET A 11 -7.17 4.33 11.94
CA MET A 11 -6.14 3.78 12.83
C MET A 11 -5.80 2.32 12.49
N GLN A 12 -6.42 1.76 11.44
CA GLN A 12 -6.21 0.40 10.96
C GLN A 12 -5.34 0.40 9.72
N SER A 13 -4.35 -0.50 9.66
CA SER A 13 -3.41 -0.56 8.53
C SER A 13 -4.08 -0.91 7.20
N ASP A 14 -5.24 -1.56 7.23
CA ASP A 14 -6.00 -1.94 6.02
C ASP A 14 -6.48 -0.73 5.20
N TYR A 15 -6.46 0.45 5.82
CA TYR A 15 -6.76 1.73 5.20
C TYR A 15 -5.52 2.64 5.12
N HIS A 16 -4.35 2.03 4.90
CA HIS A 16 -3.08 2.71 4.66
C HIS A 16 -2.34 2.05 3.50
N ASN A 17 -1.23 2.65 3.09
CA ASN A 17 -0.44 2.22 1.94
C ASN A 17 0.53 1.08 2.31
N VAL A 18 0.00 -0.02 2.81
CA VAL A 18 0.72 -1.21 3.29
C VAL A 18 -0.06 -2.48 2.96
N PRO A 19 0.57 -3.67 2.96
CA PRO A 19 -0.16 -4.91 2.71
C PRO A 19 -1.04 -5.33 3.89
N GLN A 20 -2.10 -6.06 3.57
CA GLN A 20 -2.72 -7.02 4.46
C GLN A 20 -2.16 -8.40 4.08
N ILE A 21 -1.55 -9.10 5.03
CA ILE A 21 -0.84 -10.36 4.73
C ILE A 21 -1.67 -11.52 5.25
N ASN A 22 -2.06 -12.45 4.37
CA ASN A 22 -2.95 -13.57 4.72
C ASN A 22 -4.25 -13.13 5.43
N GLY A 23 -4.79 -11.97 5.07
CA GLY A 23 -5.98 -11.40 5.72
C GLY A 23 -5.71 -10.77 7.09
N VAL A 24 -4.44 -10.58 7.46
CA VAL A 24 -4.02 -10.06 8.76
C VAL A 24 -3.42 -8.66 8.61
N ALA A 25 -3.98 -7.73 9.38
CA ALA A 25 -3.54 -6.34 9.51
C ALA A 25 -2.32 -6.21 10.45
N GLN A 26 -1.63 -5.06 10.38
CA GLN A 26 -0.62 -4.71 11.38
C GLN A 26 -1.27 -4.49 12.75
N VAL A 27 -0.51 -4.78 13.80
CA VAL A 27 -0.95 -4.57 15.18
C VAL A 27 -0.08 -3.54 15.90
N LYS A 28 -0.70 -2.81 16.81
CA LYS A 28 -0.08 -1.74 17.59
C LYS A 28 0.93 -2.25 18.62
N GLY A 29 1.91 -1.41 18.94
CA GLY A 29 2.77 -1.57 20.10
C GLY A 29 4.25 -1.71 19.74
N ARG A 30 5.13 -1.39 20.68
CA ARG A 30 6.59 -1.40 20.46
C ARG A 30 7.13 -2.77 20.04
N ALA A 31 6.47 -3.84 20.46
CA ALA A 31 6.82 -5.20 20.03
C ALA A 31 6.70 -5.38 18.51
N PHE A 32 5.82 -4.60 17.85
CA PHE A 32 5.46 -4.70 16.44
C PHE A 32 6.05 -3.57 15.58
N GLN A 33 7.26 -3.12 15.90
CA GLN A 33 7.97 -2.11 15.12
C GLN A 33 8.69 -2.72 13.92
N ALA A 34 8.73 -1.99 12.80
CA ALA A 34 9.59 -2.31 11.67
C ALA A 34 11.08 -2.29 12.05
N LYS A 35 11.93 -2.92 11.23
CA LYS A 35 13.37 -3.03 11.47
C LYS A 35 14.17 -2.88 10.18
N GLY A 36 15.48 -2.69 10.31
CA GLY A 36 16.40 -2.68 9.17
C GLY A 36 16.13 -1.53 8.20
N SER A 37 15.68 -0.38 8.72
CA SER A 37 15.42 0.80 7.91
C SER A 37 16.70 1.32 7.27
N LYS A 38 16.64 1.60 5.98
CA LYS A 38 17.73 2.21 5.21
C LYS A 38 17.19 3.41 4.46
N PHE A 39 17.99 4.46 4.40
CA PHE A 39 17.68 5.69 3.69
C PHE A 39 18.92 6.12 2.92
N ASP A 40 18.72 6.56 1.69
CA ASP A 40 19.75 7.15 0.85
C ASP A 40 19.14 8.27 0.00
N ALA A 41 19.88 9.35 -0.21
CA ALA A 41 19.42 10.49 -0.98
C ALA A 41 20.55 11.13 -1.77
N THR A 42 20.25 11.38 -3.04
CA THR A 42 21.02 12.18 -3.98
C THR A 42 20.12 13.29 -4.55
N ASP A 43 20.68 14.18 -5.37
CA ASP A 43 19.91 15.23 -6.03
C ASP A 43 18.79 14.64 -6.92
N GLY A 44 19.07 13.57 -7.66
CA GLY A 44 18.13 12.96 -8.59
C GLY A 44 17.22 11.88 -7.99
N VAL A 45 17.67 11.19 -6.95
CA VAL A 45 17.00 9.99 -6.42
C VAL A 45 16.98 9.99 -4.90
N VAL A 46 15.83 9.71 -4.31
CA VAL A 46 15.68 9.42 -2.88
C VAL A 46 15.14 8.03 -2.70
N SER A 47 15.70 7.24 -1.79
CA SER A 47 15.23 5.90 -1.48
C SER A 47 15.09 5.67 0.02
N PHE A 48 14.06 4.91 0.38
CA PHE A 48 13.83 4.42 1.73
C PHE A 48 13.39 2.95 1.66
N SER A 49 13.86 2.11 2.57
CA SER A 49 13.33 0.75 2.71
C SER A 49 13.31 0.31 4.16
N THR A 50 12.39 -0.58 4.51
CA THR A 50 12.28 -1.13 5.86
C THR A 50 11.60 -2.49 5.83
N ASP A 51 11.98 -3.40 6.73
CA ASP A 51 11.30 -4.68 6.92
C ASP A 51 10.15 -4.52 7.92
N ILE A 52 8.93 -4.70 7.42
CA ILE A 52 7.69 -4.53 8.17
C ILE A 52 7.10 -5.84 8.67
N ALA A 53 7.76 -7.00 8.46
CA ALA A 53 7.20 -8.29 8.90
C ALA A 53 6.84 -8.33 10.39
N LYS A 54 7.68 -7.72 11.24
CA LYS A 54 7.44 -7.66 12.69
C LYS A 54 6.21 -6.81 13.07
N ALA A 55 5.69 -5.97 12.18
CA ALA A 55 4.47 -5.22 12.42
C ALA A 55 3.20 -6.11 12.39
N TYR A 56 3.32 -7.33 11.87
CA TYR A 56 2.26 -8.30 11.79
C TYR A 56 2.40 -9.35 12.89
N PRO A 57 1.28 -9.85 13.44
CA PRO A 57 1.32 -10.91 14.43
C PRO A 57 1.56 -12.27 13.74
N PRO A 58 1.90 -13.34 14.49
CA PRO A 58 2.29 -14.64 13.92
C PRO A 58 1.26 -15.27 12.97
N GLU A 59 -0.02 -14.91 13.10
CA GLU A 59 -1.12 -15.35 12.23
C GLU A 59 -0.94 -14.90 10.78
N ALA A 60 -0.20 -13.81 10.53
CA ALA A 60 0.11 -13.34 9.19
C ALA A 60 1.05 -14.30 8.42
N LYS A 61 1.74 -15.22 9.11
CA LYS A 61 2.66 -16.20 8.50
C LYS A 61 3.71 -15.56 7.58
N VAL A 62 4.28 -14.43 8.03
CA VAL A 62 5.32 -13.69 7.30
C VAL A 62 6.67 -13.88 7.97
N ALA A 63 7.69 -14.28 7.19
CA ALA A 63 9.08 -14.33 7.64
C ALA A 63 9.77 -12.98 7.43
N SER A 64 9.60 -12.41 6.23
CA SER A 64 10.10 -11.07 5.90
C SER A 64 9.15 -10.35 4.94
N TRP A 65 9.05 -9.03 5.09
CA TRP A 65 8.36 -8.19 4.13
C TRP A 65 9.07 -6.85 4.06
N ARG A 66 9.99 -6.71 3.12
CA ARG A 66 10.73 -5.47 2.93
C ARG A 66 10.01 -4.58 1.94
N ARG A 67 9.51 -3.45 2.41
CA ARG A 67 8.90 -2.41 1.57
C ARG A 67 9.91 -1.31 1.30
N GLY A 68 10.07 -0.98 0.03
CA GLY A 68 10.95 0.06 -0.49
C GLY A 68 10.16 1.14 -1.22
N TYR A 69 10.69 2.35 -1.17
CA TYR A 69 10.20 3.52 -1.86
C TYR A 69 11.36 4.19 -2.56
N THR A 70 11.19 4.52 -3.83
CA THR A 70 12.19 5.27 -4.60
C THR A 70 11.51 6.41 -5.33
N LEU A 71 11.91 7.64 -5.03
CA LEU A 71 11.51 8.83 -5.77
C LEU A 71 12.62 9.21 -6.73
N GLU A 72 12.36 9.10 -8.03
CA GLU A 72 13.19 9.70 -9.09
C GLU A 72 12.58 11.06 -9.43
N ARG A 73 13.23 12.14 -9.01
CA ARG A 73 12.65 13.49 -9.07
C ARG A 73 12.29 13.88 -10.50
N GLY A 74 11.07 14.39 -10.67
CA GLY A 74 10.54 14.79 -11.97
C GLY A 74 10.22 13.64 -12.93
N LYS A 75 10.36 12.37 -12.51
CA LYS A 75 10.17 11.21 -13.37
C LYS A 75 9.09 10.26 -12.84
N ARG A 76 9.35 9.61 -11.71
CA ARG A 76 8.50 8.55 -11.17
C ARG A 76 8.67 8.35 -9.68
N PHE A 77 7.66 7.74 -9.07
CA PHE A 77 7.73 7.21 -7.72
C PHE A 77 7.47 5.71 -7.75
N VAL A 78 8.31 4.93 -7.09
CA VAL A 78 8.27 3.48 -7.13
C VAL A 78 8.06 2.97 -5.72
N VAL A 79 7.14 2.02 -5.58
CA VAL A 79 6.98 1.21 -4.37
C VAL A 79 7.31 -0.23 -4.72
N GLU A 80 8.19 -0.87 -3.95
CA GLU A 80 8.59 -2.26 -4.17
C GLU A 80 8.47 -3.05 -2.86
N ASP A 81 7.69 -4.11 -2.87
CA ASP A 81 7.62 -5.08 -1.79
C ASP A 81 8.41 -6.32 -2.19
N ARG A 82 9.31 -6.80 -1.33
CA ARG A 82 9.92 -8.14 -1.42
C ARG A 82 9.53 -8.93 -0.18
N PHE A 83 8.93 -10.09 -0.38
CA PHE A 83 8.35 -10.85 0.72
C PHE A 83 8.80 -12.30 0.74
N GLU A 84 8.74 -12.86 1.95
CA GLU A 84 8.86 -14.28 2.24
C GLU A 84 7.80 -14.64 3.29
N LEU A 85 6.93 -15.57 2.95
CA LEU A 85 5.88 -16.12 3.79
C LEU A 85 6.27 -17.50 4.27
N THR A 86 5.93 -17.80 5.53
CA THR A 86 6.02 -19.17 6.07
C THR A 86 4.84 -20.04 5.63
N ALA A 87 3.72 -19.41 5.24
CA ALA A 87 2.59 -20.06 4.58
C ALA A 87 1.77 -19.02 3.81
N ASN A 88 1.19 -19.41 2.67
CA ASN A 88 0.29 -18.57 1.88
C ASN A 88 -1.16 -19.06 2.01
N GLN A 89 -2.03 -18.23 2.57
CA GLN A 89 -3.45 -18.51 2.80
C GLN A 89 -4.37 -17.93 1.70
N GLY A 90 -3.81 -17.34 0.65
CA GLY A 90 -4.56 -16.79 -0.48
C GLY A 90 -5.39 -15.54 -0.15
N LYS A 91 -5.03 -14.82 0.92
CA LYS A 91 -5.73 -13.61 1.40
C LYS A 91 -4.82 -12.39 1.52
N THR A 92 -3.68 -12.41 0.84
CA THR A 92 -2.77 -11.26 0.82
C THR A 92 -3.28 -10.21 -0.16
N ALA A 93 -3.18 -8.93 0.19
CA ALA A 93 -3.42 -7.81 -0.72
C ALA A 93 -2.52 -6.63 -0.35
N VAL A 94 -2.07 -5.86 -1.34
CA VAL A 94 -1.39 -4.58 -1.14
C VAL A 94 -2.41 -3.46 -1.29
N HIS A 95 -2.49 -2.58 -0.31
CA HIS A 95 -3.42 -1.45 -0.32
C HIS A 95 -2.73 -0.14 -0.67
N PHE A 96 -3.44 0.73 -1.36
CA PHE A 96 -3.10 2.15 -1.52
C PHE A 96 -4.37 2.99 -1.34
N MET A 97 -4.27 4.03 -0.53
CA MET A 97 -5.30 5.03 -0.30
C MET A 97 -5.00 6.31 -1.07
N THR A 98 -6.05 6.93 -1.60
CA THR A 98 -5.95 8.22 -2.28
C THR A 98 -7.28 8.97 -2.17
N SER A 99 -7.22 10.30 -2.05
CA SER A 99 -8.40 11.18 -2.16
C SER A 99 -8.81 11.42 -3.62
N LEU A 100 -8.00 10.95 -4.58
CA LEU A 100 -8.30 11.10 -5.99
C LEU A 100 -9.31 10.04 -6.43
N PRO A 101 -10.26 10.39 -7.32
CA PRO A 101 -10.99 9.40 -8.11
C PRO A 101 -10.02 8.46 -8.81
N ALA A 102 -10.26 7.16 -8.67
CA ALA A 102 -9.41 6.13 -9.25
C ALA A 102 -10.20 5.25 -10.23
N GLU A 103 -9.54 4.79 -11.28
CA GLU A 103 -10.13 3.90 -12.29
C GLU A 103 -9.10 2.88 -12.78
N VAL A 104 -9.49 1.61 -12.86
CA VAL A 104 -8.68 0.59 -13.56
C VAL A 104 -8.91 0.76 -15.06
N VAL A 105 -7.99 1.44 -15.74
CA VAL A 105 -8.14 1.79 -17.15
C VAL A 105 -7.94 0.57 -18.04
N ARG A 106 -7.02 -0.31 -17.63
CA ARG A 106 -6.73 -1.62 -18.26
C ARG A 106 -5.90 -2.48 -17.29
N PRO A 107 -5.78 -3.81 -17.51
CA PRO A 107 -4.88 -4.63 -16.71
C PRO A 107 -3.48 -4.00 -16.63
N GLY A 108 -2.99 -3.82 -15.39
CA GLY A 108 -1.66 -3.28 -15.11
C GLY A 108 -1.61 -1.76 -14.97
N VAL A 109 -2.71 -1.01 -15.13
CA VAL A 109 -2.72 0.46 -15.01
C VAL A 109 -3.97 0.96 -14.29
N ILE A 110 -3.77 1.68 -13.20
CA ILE A 110 -4.80 2.43 -12.48
C ILE A 110 -4.55 3.93 -12.71
N ALA A 111 -5.55 4.67 -13.17
CA ALA A 111 -5.50 6.13 -13.26
C ALA A 111 -6.01 6.77 -11.97
N LEU A 112 -5.29 7.77 -11.47
CA LEU A 112 -5.67 8.62 -10.34
C LEU A 112 -5.86 10.05 -10.89
N LYS A 113 -7.09 10.54 -10.86
CA LYS A 113 -7.48 11.78 -11.55
C LYS A 113 -7.46 12.94 -10.57
N GLY A 114 -6.50 13.85 -10.74
CA GLY A 114 -6.44 15.12 -10.01
C GLY A 114 -7.00 16.28 -10.83
N GLU A 115 -7.03 17.46 -10.21
CA GLU A 115 -7.42 18.69 -10.91
C GLU A 115 -6.30 19.09 -11.89
N GLY A 116 -6.57 18.95 -13.19
CA GLY A 116 -5.61 19.31 -14.25
C GLY A 116 -4.47 18.31 -14.46
N PHE A 117 -4.48 17.15 -13.80
CA PHE A 117 -3.48 16.10 -14.00
C PHE A 117 -4.05 14.70 -13.82
N VAL A 118 -3.39 13.70 -14.42
CA VAL A 118 -3.66 12.27 -14.18
C VAL A 118 -2.35 11.59 -13.82
N LEU A 119 -2.37 10.80 -12.75
CA LEU A 119 -1.26 9.90 -12.42
C LEU A 119 -1.64 8.48 -12.85
N HIS A 120 -0.67 7.73 -13.36
CA HIS A 120 -0.81 6.29 -13.57
C HIS A 120 -0.04 5.54 -12.50
N LEU A 121 -0.70 4.63 -11.79
CA LEU A 121 -0.09 3.58 -11.00
C LEU A 121 -0.05 2.31 -11.86
N ALA A 122 1.15 1.95 -12.31
CA ALA A 122 1.41 0.74 -13.06
C ALA A 122 1.80 -0.42 -12.13
N TYR A 123 1.36 -1.63 -12.47
CA TYR A 123 1.67 -2.89 -11.78
C TYR A 123 1.74 -4.04 -12.79
N ASP A 124 2.30 -5.19 -12.41
CA ASP A 124 2.33 -6.38 -13.27
C ASP A 124 0.98 -7.13 -13.22
N PRO A 125 0.18 -7.13 -14.30
CA PRO A 125 -1.11 -7.82 -14.33
C PRO A 125 -1.00 -9.35 -14.39
N GLY A 126 0.18 -9.90 -14.67
CA GLY A 126 0.46 -11.33 -14.55
C GLY A 126 0.64 -11.78 -13.10
N LEU A 127 1.02 -10.85 -12.21
CA LEU A 127 1.20 -11.13 -10.78
C LEU A 127 -0.01 -10.71 -9.95
N LEU A 128 -0.63 -9.58 -10.26
CA LEU A 128 -1.63 -8.92 -9.42
C LEU A 128 -2.91 -8.64 -10.19
N SER A 129 -4.05 -8.83 -9.52
CA SER A 129 -5.33 -8.25 -9.93
C SER A 129 -5.58 -6.97 -9.13
N ALA A 130 -6.26 -5.99 -9.72
CA ALA A 130 -6.59 -4.74 -9.04
C ALA A 130 -8.11 -4.54 -8.99
N ARG A 131 -8.59 -4.05 -7.86
CA ARG A 131 -9.93 -3.48 -7.72
C ARG A 131 -9.89 -2.19 -6.92
N ILE A 132 -10.95 -1.41 -7.02
CA ILE A 132 -11.09 -0.13 -6.35
C ILE A 132 -12.30 -0.22 -5.45
N GLU A 133 -12.11 0.13 -4.18
CA GLU A 133 -13.18 0.26 -3.20
C GLU A 133 -13.28 1.74 -2.82
N GLU A 134 -14.50 2.26 -2.71
CA GLU A 134 -14.73 3.62 -2.23
C GLU A 134 -15.21 3.58 -0.78
N ARG A 135 -14.78 4.57 0.00
CA ARG A 135 -15.27 4.80 1.35
C ARG A 135 -15.73 6.25 1.49
N GLU A 136 -17.02 6.42 1.78
CA GLU A 136 -17.59 7.70 2.20
C GLU A 136 -16.99 8.15 3.54
N ILE A 137 -16.78 9.46 3.67
CA ILE A 137 -16.25 10.11 4.86
C ILE A 137 -17.38 10.86 5.56
N ASP A 138 -17.88 10.25 6.62
CA ASP A 138 -18.93 10.76 7.49
C ASP A 138 -18.43 11.80 8.51
N ASP A 139 -17.14 11.76 8.87
CA ASP A 139 -16.50 12.74 9.75
C ASP A 139 -16.24 14.07 9.00
N PRO A 140 -16.91 15.19 9.36
CA PRO A 140 -16.76 16.46 8.65
C PRO A 140 -15.37 17.07 8.75
N LYS A 141 -14.61 16.79 9.82
CA LYS A 141 -13.24 17.29 9.98
C LYS A 141 -12.28 16.53 9.08
N LEU A 142 -12.49 15.22 8.93
CA LEU A 142 -11.71 14.42 7.99
C LEU A 142 -12.05 14.81 6.55
N ALA A 143 -13.35 14.93 6.22
CA ALA A 143 -13.81 15.26 4.88
C ALA A 143 -13.26 16.59 4.36
N ARG A 144 -13.06 17.58 5.24
CA ARG A 144 -12.41 18.87 4.89
C ARG A 144 -11.00 18.71 4.31
N ASN A 145 -10.28 17.64 4.64
CA ASN A 145 -8.89 17.43 4.22
C ASN A 145 -8.76 16.41 3.08
N VAL A 146 -9.57 15.35 3.10
CA VAL A 146 -9.46 14.24 2.13
C VAL A 146 -10.60 14.19 1.11
N GLY A 147 -11.57 15.09 1.23
CA GLY A 147 -12.79 15.07 0.42
C GLY A 147 -13.89 14.19 1.02
N PRO A 148 -15.08 14.17 0.37
CA PRO A 148 -16.23 13.42 0.87
C PRO A 148 -16.05 11.90 0.78
N LYS A 149 -15.11 11.43 -0.05
CA LYS A 149 -14.80 10.01 -0.20
C LYS A 149 -13.32 9.80 -0.45
N VAL A 150 -12.85 8.60 -0.13
CA VAL A 150 -11.50 8.14 -0.45
C VAL A 150 -11.55 6.84 -1.25
N SER A 151 -10.62 6.70 -2.19
CA SER A 151 -10.43 5.47 -2.97
C SER A 151 -9.39 4.58 -2.29
N ARG A 152 -9.70 3.30 -2.16
CA ARG A 152 -8.81 2.24 -1.70
C ARG A 152 -8.54 1.28 -2.84
N LEU A 153 -7.31 1.31 -3.35
CA LEU A 153 -6.83 0.39 -4.36
C LEU A 153 -6.43 -0.91 -3.66
N VAL A 154 -6.98 -2.03 -4.09
CA VAL A 154 -6.68 -3.35 -3.55
C VAL A 154 -6.04 -4.19 -4.63
N LEU A 155 -4.74 -4.47 -4.48
CA LEU A 155 -3.96 -5.26 -5.43
C LEU A 155 -3.64 -6.64 -4.82
N ALA A 156 -4.22 -7.70 -5.38
CA ALA A 156 -4.15 -9.04 -4.81
C ALA A 156 -3.46 -10.03 -5.78
N PRO A 157 -2.47 -10.80 -5.30
CA PRO A 157 -1.83 -11.83 -6.11
C PRO A 157 -2.76 -13.01 -6.36
N ALA A 158 -2.71 -13.55 -7.59
CA ALA A 158 -3.41 -14.80 -7.92
C ALA A 158 -2.57 -16.03 -7.53
N ALA A 159 -1.25 -15.93 -7.66
CA ALA A 159 -0.32 -16.99 -7.31
C ALA A 159 -0.20 -17.15 -5.79
N ARG A 160 0.07 -18.39 -5.36
CA ARG A 160 0.26 -18.76 -3.96
C ARG A 160 1.72 -18.95 -3.59
N ASP A 161 2.60 -18.18 -4.23
CA ASP A 161 4.03 -18.24 -3.97
C ASP A 161 4.34 -17.84 -2.52
N LEU A 162 5.37 -18.48 -1.97
CA LEU A 162 5.88 -18.15 -0.63
C LEU A 162 6.84 -16.98 -0.69
N THR A 163 7.45 -16.71 -1.84
CA THR A 163 8.36 -15.58 -2.05
C THR A 163 7.95 -14.81 -3.29
N GLY A 164 8.26 -13.53 -3.33
CA GLY A 164 7.95 -12.74 -4.50
C GLY A 164 8.36 -11.29 -4.37
N THR A 165 8.18 -10.57 -5.48
CA THR A 165 8.36 -9.13 -5.54
C THR A 165 7.12 -8.50 -6.18
N PHE A 166 6.55 -7.50 -5.52
CA PHE A 166 5.53 -6.64 -6.10
C PHE A 166 6.13 -5.27 -6.35
N ARG A 167 5.89 -4.73 -7.54
CA ARG A 167 6.40 -3.43 -7.95
C ARG A 167 5.25 -2.57 -8.46
N PHE A 168 5.18 -1.36 -7.94
CA PHE A 168 4.18 -0.36 -8.30
C PHE A 168 4.93 0.90 -8.73
N GLU A 169 4.63 1.41 -9.92
CA GLU A 169 5.27 2.60 -10.47
C GLU A 169 4.24 3.68 -10.72
N VAL A 170 4.43 4.84 -10.10
CA VAL A 170 3.57 6.01 -10.23
C VAL A 170 4.26 7.04 -11.11
N THR A 171 3.60 7.42 -12.21
CA THR A 171 4.07 8.43 -13.17
C THR A 171 2.96 9.42 -13.51
N LEU A 172 3.33 10.61 -13.97
CA LEU A 172 2.38 11.52 -14.62
C LEU A 172 1.96 10.91 -15.96
N ALA A 173 0.65 10.85 -16.21
CA ALA A 173 0.15 10.50 -17.53
C ALA A 173 0.63 11.53 -18.56
N LYS A 174 1.06 11.05 -19.72
CA LYS A 174 1.42 11.90 -20.85
C LYS A 174 0.18 12.35 -21.59
#